data_AF-A0A3C1HTS8-F1
#
_entry.id   AF-A0A3C1HTS8-F1
#
_cell.length_a   1.000
_cell.length_b   1.000
_cell.length_c   1.000
_cell.angle_alpha   90.00
_cell.angle_beta   90.00
_cell.angle_gamma   90.00
#
_symmetry.space_group_name_H-M   'P 1'
#
loop_
_entity.id
_entity.type
_entity.pdbx_description
1 polymer ?
#
loop_
_entity_poly.entity_id
_entity_poly.type
_entity_poly.pdbx_seq_one_letter_code
_entity_poly.pdbx_strand_id
1 'polypeptide(L)'
;MKKNKDASFDLPSGVLPYCKKSGLTSFSSLSVIKKSLGTSKVGHTGTLDSFADGLLIVLCGNLTHLVEHVTSFTKTYLALVCFGKETDTLDPTGQTLKALPPPSKGNVEEALPKFTGPLLQTPPAYSALHVDGKRASDLVRSGQEVHLEPRQIFVYKNTLIDFLEPSESDPCAYALLEISCSKGTYIRSLARDIASSLKSCAHLVALRRTQVGPFKIEESAFYKDIKPLTIQNALQDLKNMQVQDFGAKKEKKPVSEEEIKEVRSHFLAFTPSLAQKCSLSPLLLKNEFERYFMNGRPLKKSMLLPFAGNDSSAQGNAEEAAVFYADNSLAGVVSLPSKKSDKYSYGFVVQKKKKEFRTFSWQDIILHKFPLEWLCKGTALSVGSFDGVHKGHKAILERVLAKDDFVRGCVTFTSPAKTDPSFSGELSSVEQKKQIFSDMGLDFAIVIDFSPEFSKIEGTSFIHTLSDECGMRFIAEGQDFCCGYKGAFKMNDLASLCRSEGIECALVPDVLLEGSRISSSRIRDAVQKAEFDLALRMTGRPFAYDCTGLEWKEENGSFWASAFSRQVLPVDGKYGVTVELTAAAEDSVELNAAALTTLHAECAVAKGRISLSMPSANFASRVKKIIF
;
A
#
# COMPACT_ATOMS: atom_id res chain seq x y z
N MET A 1 29.76 -5.53 7.12
CA MET A 1 28.47 -4.81 7.15
C MET A 1 27.36 -5.73 6.67
N LYS A 2 26.65 -6.38 7.59
CA LYS A 2 25.46 -7.18 7.26
C LYS A 2 24.37 -6.20 6.82
N LYS A 3 23.86 -6.35 5.59
CA LYS A 3 22.67 -5.62 5.13
C LYS A 3 21.53 -5.94 6.11
N ASN A 4 20.96 -4.93 6.77
CA ASN A 4 19.67 -5.06 7.45
C ASN A 4 18.67 -5.65 6.45
N LYS A 5 18.29 -6.90 6.67
CA LYS A 5 17.21 -7.59 5.96
C LYS A 5 15.84 -7.29 6.58
N ASP A 6 15.80 -6.48 7.62
CA ASP A 6 14.59 -6.22 8.41
C ASP A 6 14.00 -4.86 8.08
N ALA A 7 13.21 -4.86 7.01
CA ALA A 7 11.98 -4.09 6.84
C ALA A 7 11.43 -4.42 5.44
N SER A 8 10.99 -5.66 5.23
CA SER A 8 10.10 -5.93 4.11
C SER A 8 8.79 -5.20 4.42
N PHE A 9 8.67 -3.97 3.93
CA PHE A 9 7.40 -3.25 3.96
C PHE A 9 6.39 -4.09 3.17
N ASP A 10 5.48 -4.67 3.93
CA ASP A 10 4.47 -5.57 3.44
C ASP A 10 3.48 -4.80 2.56
N LEU A 11 3.71 -4.87 1.24
CA LEU A 11 2.84 -4.17 0.31
C LEU A 11 1.47 -4.84 0.21
N PRO A 12 0.35 -4.09 0.18
CA PRO A 12 -0.92 -4.61 -0.31
C PRO A 12 -0.79 -5.33 -1.64
N SER A 13 -1.59 -6.38 -1.81
CA SER A 13 -1.88 -6.92 -3.13
C SER A 13 -2.78 -5.93 -3.86
N GLY A 14 -2.38 -5.50 -5.06
CA GLY A 14 -3.09 -4.44 -5.76
C GLY A 14 -2.66 -4.28 -7.21
N VAL A 15 -3.33 -3.36 -7.89
CA VAL A 15 -3.17 -3.06 -9.31
C VAL A 15 -2.68 -1.63 -9.44
N LEU A 16 -1.67 -1.41 -10.28
CA LEU A 16 -1.21 -0.09 -10.65
C LEU A 16 -1.37 0.09 -12.16
N PRO A 17 -2.35 0.90 -12.61
CA PRO A 17 -2.36 1.44 -13.96
C PRO A 17 -1.18 2.42 -14.11
N TYR A 18 -0.25 2.13 -15.02
CA TYR A 18 0.98 2.91 -15.19
C TYR A 18 1.15 3.34 -16.65
N CYS A 19 1.38 4.62 -16.91
CA CYS A 19 1.71 5.11 -18.25
C CYS A 19 3.20 4.89 -18.53
N LYS A 20 3.53 3.86 -19.32
CA LYS A 20 4.90 3.64 -19.79
C LYS A 20 5.27 4.75 -20.79
N LYS A 21 6.42 5.39 -20.59
CA LYS A 21 7.02 6.32 -21.55
C LYS A 21 7.68 5.59 -22.73
N SER A 22 7.68 6.20 -23.91
CA SER A 22 8.42 5.72 -25.09
C SER A 22 9.93 5.70 -24.82
N GLY A 23 10.65 4.80 -25.50
CA GLY A 23 12.10 4.59 -25.35
C GLY A 23 12.51 3.67 -24.19
N LEU A 24 11.59 3.30 -23.30
CA LEU A 24 11.85 2.39 -22.18
C LEU A 24 11.33 0.98 -22.47
N THR A 25 11.96 -0.07 -21.96
CA THR A 25 11.31 -1.41 -21.98
C THR A 25 10.23 -1.48 -20.90
N SER A 26 9.21 -2.32 -21.10
CA SER A 26 8.20 -2.60 -20.05
C SER A 26 8.83 -3.09 -18.74
N PHE A 27 9.91 -3.88 -18.83
CA PHE A 27 10.63 -4.36 -17.65
C PHE A 27 11.38 -3.23 -16.91
N SER A 28 12.04 -2.32 -17.63
CA SER A 28 12.74 -1.20 -17.00
C SER A 28 11.81 -0.26 -16.24
N SER A 29 10.56 -0.09 -16.71
CA SER A 29 9.54 0.71 -16.02
C SER A 29 9.18 0.18 -14.63
N LEU A 30 9.35 -1.13 -14.38
CA LEU A 30 9.06 -1.72 -13.07
C LEU A 30 10.00 -1.22 -11.96
N SER A 31 11.19 -0.70 -12.30
CA SER A 31 12.17 -0.26 -11.29
C SER A 31 11.66 0.91 -10.46
N VAL A 32 11.03 1.90 -11.09
CA VAL A 32 10.44 3.05 -10.38
C VAL A 32 9.33 2.55 -9.46
N ILE A 33 8.44 1.72 -10.00
CA ILE A 33 7.31 1.15 -9.26
C ILE A 33 7.77 0.35 -8.02
N LYS A 34 8.76 -0.55 -8.18
CA LYS A 34 9.32 -1.33 -7.07
C LYS A 34 9.86 -0.45 -5.95
N LYS A 35 10.57 0.62 -6.30
CA LYS A 35 11.15 1.55 -5.34
C LYS A 35 10.07 2.41 -4.66
N SER A 36 9.15 2.98 -5.43
CA SER A 36 8.07 3.83 -4.91
C SER A 36 7.13 3.07 -3.97
N LEU A 37 6.86 1.81 -4.29
CA LEU A 37 6.04 0.95 -3.45
C LEU A 37 6.88 0.31 -2.32
N GLY A 38 8.20 0.16 -2.47
CA GLY A 38 9.03 -0.52 -1.48
C GLY A 38 8.91 -2.05 -1.53
N THR A 39 8.60 -2.61 -2.71
CA THR A 39 8.45 -4.07 -2.91
C THR A 39 9.28 -4.57 -4.08
N SER A 40 9.67 -5.84 -4.05
CA SER A 40 10.27 -6.55 -5.18
C SER A 40 9.24 -7.34 -6.01
N LYS A 41 8.06 -7.64 -5.44
CA LYS A 41 7.03 -8.51 -6.03
C LYS A 41 6.04 -7.70 -6.86
N VAL A 42 6.45 -7.39 -8.09
CA VAL A 42 5.59 -6.76 -9.12
C VAL A 42 5.73 -7.48 -10.46
N GLY A 43 4.66 -7.52 -11.23
CA GLY A 43 4.63 -8.12 -12.57
C GLY A 43 3.68 -7.35 -13.50
N HIS A 44 4.11 -7.09 -14.73
CA HIS A 44 3.26 -6.45 -15.74
C HIS A 44 2.40 -7.47 -16.51
N THR A 45 1.26 -7.05 -17.03
CA THR A 45 0.25 -7.96 -17.64
C THR A 45 0.15 -7.81 -19.16
N GLY A 46 1.28 -7.60 -19.82
CA GLY A 46 1.37 -7.50 -21.27
C GLY A 46 2.41 -6.49 -21.71
N THR A 47 3.47 -6.98 -22.34
CA THR A 47 4.60 -6.19 -22.83
C THR A 47 4.12 -5.14 -23.84
N LEU A 48 4.57 -3.89 -23.67
CA LEU A 48 4.63 -2.88 -24.70
C LEU A 48 6.03 -2.82 -25.30
N ASP A 49 6.11 -2.66 -26.61
CA ASP A 49 7.35 -2.43 -27.35
C ASP A 49 8.07 -1.19 -26.81
N SER A 50 9.39 -1.11 -26.97
CA SER A 50 10.19 -0.02 -26.39
C SER A 50 9.78 1.35 -26.94
N PHE A 51 9.53 1.45 -28.25
CA PHE A 51 9.08 2.68 -28.92
C PHE A 51 7.63 3.06 -28.58
N ALA A 52 6.84 2.12 -28.07
CA ALA A 52 5.46 2.36 -27.70
C ALA A 52 5.38 3.05 -26.34
N ASP A 53 4.33 3.85 -26.15
CA ASP A 53 3.95 4.41 -24.86
C ASP A 53 2.55 3.94 -24.44
N GLY A 54 2.12 4.38 -23.25
CA GLY A 54 0.77 4.20 -22.78
C GLY A 54 0.60 3.12 -21.71
N LEU A 55 -0.64 2.66 -21.58
CA LEU A 55 -1.11 1.94 -20.40
C LEU A 55 -0.44 0.58 -20.23
N LEU A 56 0.24 0.40 -19.10
CA LEU A 56 0.80 -0.85 -18.61
C LEU A 56 0.14 -1.17 -17.26
N ILE A 57 -0.59 -2.27 -17.19
CA ILE A 57 -1.15 -2.73 -15.92
C ILE A 57 -0.09 -3.54 -15.18
N VAL A 58 0.18 -3.14 -13.95
CA VAL A 58 1.17 -3.76 -13.07
C VAL A 58 0.47 -4.33 -11.85
N LEU A 59 0.65 -5.63 -11.62
CA LEU A 59 0.14 -6.34 -10.45
C LEU A 59 1.23 -6.39 -9.38
N CYS A 60 0.84 -6.12 -8.14
CA CYS A 60 1.75 -6.06 -7.00
C CYS A 60 1.35 -7.09 -5.93
N GLY A 61 2.33 -7.59 -5.20
CA GLY A 61 2.09 -8.54 -4.11
C GLY A 61 1.54 -9.88 -4.63
N ASN A 62 0.53 -10.44 -3.97
CA ASN A 62 -0.05 -11.73 -4.37
C ASN A 62 -0.94 -11.63 -5.62
N LEU A 63 -1.27 -10.42 -6.10
CA LEU A 63 -1.95 -10.31 -7.40
C LEU A 63 -1.08 -10.71 -8.57
N THR A 64 0.24 -10.89 -8.42
CA THR A 64 1.09 -11.37 -9.53
C THR A 64 0.66 -12.76 -10.03
N HIS A 65 -0.12 -13.52 -9.24
CA HIS A 65 -0.74 -14.77 -9.70
C HIS A 65 -1.84 -14.56 -10.75
N LEU A 66 -2.40 -13.35 -10.87
CA LEU A 66 -3.42 -12.98 -11.86
C LEU A 66 -2.84 -12.37 -13.15
N VAL A 67 -1.53 -12.46 -13.37
CA VAL A 67 -0.89 -11.88 -14.56
C VAL A 67 -1.50 -12.45 -15.85
N GLU A 68 -1.74 -13.76 -15.92
CA GLU A 68 -2.32 -14.39 -17.10
C GLU A 68 -3.76 -13.94 -17.36
N HIS A 69 -4.57 -13.86 -16.30
CA HIS A 69 -5.96 -13.37 -16.36
C HIS A 69 -6.04 -11.96 -16.96
N VAL A 70 -5.28 -11.01 -16.41
CA VAL A 70 -5.30 -9.61 -16.91
C VAL A 70 -4.63 -9.50 -18.29
N THR A 71 -3.63 -10.34 -18.58
CA THR A 71 -3.04 -10.44 -19.93
C THR A 71 -4.08 -10.91 -20.96
N SER A 72 -5.14 -11.60 -20.52
CA SER A 72 -6.19 -12.07 -21.42
C SER A 72 -7.17 -11.00 -21.89
N PHE A 73 -7.27 -9.87 -21.18
CA PHE A 73 -8.21 -8.81 -21.49
C PHE A 73 -8.04 -8.28 -22.92
N THR A 74 -9.07 -7.62 -23.45
CA THR A 74 -8.94 -6.85 -24.70
C THR A 74 -8.05 -5.63 -24.51
N LYS A 75 -7.43 -5.17 -25.59
CA LYS A 75 -6.55 -3.99 -25.58
C LYS A 75 -6.99 -3.03 -26.68
N THR A 76 -6.93 -1.73 -26.40
CA THR A 76 -7.16 -0.68 -27.40
C THR A 76 -5.89 0.13 -27.60
N TYR A 77 -5.59 0.45 -28.85
CA TYR A 77 -4.40 1.15 -29.28
C TYR A 77 -4.76 2.31 -30.20
N LEU A 78 -3.99 3.40 -30.10
CA LEU A 78 -3.80 4.35 -31.19
C LEU A 78 -2.46 4.03 -31.86
N ALA A 79 -2.49 3.79 -33.17
CA ALA A 79 -1.35 3.38 -33.95
C ALA A 79 -1.16 4.32 -35.14
N LEU A 80 0.00 4.98 -35.20
CA LEU A 80 0.39 5.76 -36.38
C LEU A 80 1.15 4.84 -37.33
N VAL A 81 0.54 4.54 -38.47
CA VAL A 81 1.10 3.71 -39.54
C VAL A 81 1.73 4.63 -40.58
N CYS A 82 2.97 4.35 -40.98
CA CYS A 82 3.59 4.94 -42.16
C CYS A 82 3.49 3.94 -43.31
N PHE A 83 2.79 4.33 -44.38
CA PHE A 83 2.73 3.59 -45.62
C PHE A 83 3.77 4.09 -46.62
N GLY A 84 4.27 3.17 -47.44
CA GLY A 84 5.29 3.40 -48.46
C GLY A 84 6.71 3.07 -48.01
N LYS A 85 6.89 2.66 -46.74
CA LYS A 85 8.17 2.24 -46.18
C LYS A 85 7.99 1.11 -45.17
N GLU A 86 8.80 0.05 -45.30
CA GLU A 86 8.83 -1.07 -44.36
C GLU A 86 10.22 -1.22 -43.75
N THR A 87 10.27 -1.51 -42.45
CA THR A 87 11.48 -1.76 -41.68
C THR A 87 11.55 -3.21 -41.20
N ASP A 88 12.75 -3.69 -40.91
CA ASP A 88 13.00 -5.05 -40.41
C ASP A 88 12.32 -5.35 -39.06
N THR A 89 12.16 -4.35 -38.21
CA THR A 89 11.42 -4.46 -36.93
C THR A 89 9.92 -4.18 -37.05
N LEU A 90 9.46 -3.71 -38.21
CA LEU A 90 8.13 -3.14 -38.47
C LEU A 90 7.79 -1.95 -37.56
N ASP A 91 8.81 -1.25 -37.06
CA ASP A 91 8.71 -0.11 -36.16
C ASP A 91 9.81 0.93 -36.47
N PRO A 92 9.86 2.10 -35.80
CA PRO A 92 10.74 3.19 -36.19
C PRO A 92 12.21 2.95 -35.76
N THR A 93 12.49 1.87 -35.03
CA THR A 93 13.84 1.53 -34.56
C THR A 93 14.61 0.65 -35.55
N GLY A 94 13.91 0.12 -36.56
CA GLY A 94 14.46 -0.77 -37.57
C GLY A 94 15.10 -0.07 -38.76
N GLN A 95 15.87 -0.85 -39.53
CA GLN A 95 16.42 -0.39 -40.81
C GLN A 95 15.40 -0.59 -41.92
N THR A 96 15.45 0.28 -42.93
CA THR A 96 14.52 0.23 -44.06
C THR A 96 14.84 -0.94 -44.97
N LEU A 97 13.87 -1.81 -45.20
CA LEU A 97 14.00 -2.97 -46.10
C LEU A 97 13.54 -2.68 -47.51
N LYS A 98 12.39 -2.00 -47.64
CA LYS A 98 11.80 -1.68 -48.96
C LYS A 98 10.93 -0.44 -48.89
N ALA A 99 10.78 0.21 -50.04
CA ALA A 99 9.87 1.32 -50.26
C ALA A 99 8.97 1.01 -51.46
N LEU A 100 7.68 1.31 -51.35
CA LEU A 100 6.65 1.12 -52.38
C LEU A 100 5.74 2.35 -52.42
N PRO A 101 4.97 2.59 -53.48
CA PRO A 101 3.97 3.66 -53.49
C PRO A 101 2.98 3.51 -52.32
N PRO A 102 2.68 4.58 -51.55
CA PRO A 102 1.66 4.53 -50.51
C PRO A 102 0.25 4.38 -51.11
N PRO A 103 -0.70 3.74 -50.41
CA PRO A 103 -2.10 3.75 -50.81
C PRO A 103 -2.74 5.13 -50.54
N SER A 104 -3.79 5.47 -51.27
CA SER A 104 -4.63 6.64 -50.98
C SER A 104 -5.48 6.42 -49.73
N LYS A 105 -5.96 7.51 -49.12
CA LYS A 105 -6.91 7.45 -47.99
C LYS A 105 -8.10 6.51 -48.26
N GLY A 106 -8.75 6.65 -49.42
CA GLY A 106 -9.91 5.83 -49.77
C GLY A 106 -9.61 4.33 -49.84
N ASN A 107 -8.44 3.96 -50.36
CA ASN A 107 -8.00 2.55 -50.38
C ASN A 107 -7.80 2.00 -48.95
N VAL A 108 -7.25 2.82 -48.04
CA VAL A 108 -7.08 2.43 -46.63
C VAL A 108 -8.45 2.24 -45.98
N GLU A 109 -9.37 3.20 -46.13
CA GLU A 109 -10.72 3.13 -45.57
C GLU A 109 -11.48 1.87 -46.04
N GLU A 110 -11.35 1.50 -47.32
CA GLU A 110 -11.97 0.29 -47.88
C GLU A 110 -11.33 -1.01 -47.37
N ALA A 111 -10.04 -0.98 -47.01
CA ALA A 111 -9.33 -2.15 -46.51
C ALA A 111 -9.64 -2.47 -45.04
N LEU A 112 -9.81 -1.47 -44.17
CA LEU A 112 -9.95 -1.69 -42.72
C LEU A 112 -11.04 -2.70 -42.31
N PRO A 113 -12.24 -2.75 -42.93
CA PRO A 113 -13.26 -3.74 -42.61
C PRO A 113 -12.79 -5.19 -42.82
N LYS A 114 -11.90 -5.45 -43.77
CA LYS A 114 -11.32 -6.79 -44.05
C LYS A 114 -10.38 -7.25 -42.94
N PHE A 115 -9.90 -6.31 -42.11
CA PHE A 115 -9.04 -6.55 -40.96
C PHE A 115 -9.79 -6.38 -39.63
N THR A 116 -11.10 -6.61 -39.63
CA THR A 116 -11.96 -6.66 -38.46
C THR A 116 -12.61 -8.05 -38.36
N GLY A 117 -12.74 -8.59 -37.15
CA GLY A 117 -13.19 -9.95 -36.88
C GLY A 117 -12.05 -10.95 -36.64
N PRO A 118 -12.30 -12.26 -36.81
CA PRO A 118 -11.29 -13.30 -36.62
C PRO A 118 -10.29 -13.30 -37.78
N LEU A 119 -8.99 -13.28 -37.47
CA LEU A 119 -7.91 -13.28 -38.46
C LEU A 119 -6.82 -14.28 -38.08
N LEU A 120 -6.07 -14.76 -39.08
CA LEU A 120 -4.78 -15.42 -38.86
C LEU A 120 -3.67 -14.40 -39.06
N GLN A 121 -2.81 -14.26 -38.06
CA GLN A 121 -1.70 -13.30 -38.09
C GLN A 121 -0.39 -14.01 -37.81
N THR A 122 0.60 -13.79 -38.68
CA THR A 122 2.00 -14.14 -38.41
C THR A 122 2.64 -13.04 -37.55
N PRO A 123 3.08 -13.37 -36.32
CA PRO A 123 3.77 -12.42 -35.45
C PRO A 123 5.05 -11.86 -36.11
N PRO A 124 5.56 -10.69 -35.66
CA PRO A 124 6.82 -10.17 -36.16
C PRO A 124 7.99 -11.01 -35.64
N ALA A 125 9.06 -11.11 -36.42
CA ALA A 125 10.28 -11.83 -36.05
C ALA A 125 10.89 -11.27 -34.74
N TYR A 126 10.89 -9.93 -34.58
CA TYR A 126 11.24 -9.26 -33.34
C TYR A 126 10.06 -9.26 -32.35
N SER A 127 9.81 -10.42 -31.71
CA SER A 127 8.76 -10.60 -30.70
C SER A 127 9.27 -11.34 -29.45
N ALA A 128 8.49 -11.27 -28.36
CA ALA A 128 8.77 -11.97 -27.11
C ALA A 128 8.31 -13.45 -27.11
N LEU A 129 7.84 -13.96 -28.24
CA LEU A 129 7.45 -15.37 -28.38
C LEU A 129 8.67 -16.26 -28.22
N HIS A 130 8.50 -17.41 -27.58
CA HIS A 130 9.58 -18.38 -27.46
C HIS A 130 9.50 -19.38 -28.61
N VAL A 131 10.64 -19.63 -29.26
CA VAL A 131 10.89 -20.66 -30.26
C VAL A 131 12.03 -21.51 -29.69
N ASP A 132 11.78 -22.81 -29.51
CA ASP A 132 12.74 -23.75 -28.91
C ASP A 132 13.36 -23.27 -27.59
N GLY A 133 12.53 -22.67 -26.73
CA GLY A 133 12.92 -22.20 -25.39
C GLY A 133 13.67 -20.86 -25.36
N LYS A 134 13.95 -20.23 -26.50
CA LYS A 134 14.56 -18.87 -26.59
C LYS A 134 13.58 -17.88 -27.20
N ARG A 135 13.69 -16.59 -26.86
CA ARG A 135 12.83 -15.57 -27.47
C ARG A 135 13.19 -15.34 -28.93
N ALA A 136 12.18 -15.20 -29.79
CA ALA A 136 12.35 -14.90 -31.21
C ALA A 136 13.24 -13.67 -31.42
N SER A 137 13.05 -12.60 -30.63
CA SER A 137 13.90 -11.41 -30.69
C SER A 137 15.38 -11.69 -30.42
N ASP A 138 15.69 -12.63 -29.54
CA ASP A 138 17.07 -12.95 -29.16
C ASP A 138 17.74 -13.80 -30.25
N LEU A 139 16.97 -14.69 -30.89
CA LEU A 139 17.41 -15.47 -32.05
C LEU A 139 17.72 -14.56 -33.25
N VAL A 140 16.82 -13.64 -33.61
CA VAL A 140 17.04 -12.70 -34.72
C VAL A 140 18.26 -11.81 -34.46
N ARG A 141 18.44 -11.32 -33.22
CA ARG A 141 19.64 -10.53 -32.83
C ARG A 141 20.94 -11.33 -32.92
N SER A 142 20.87 -12.65 -32.82
CA SER A 142 22.02 -13.55 -33.03
C SER A 142 22.25 -13.91 -34.51
N GLY A 143 21.51 -13.29 -35.44
CA GLY A 143 21.61 -13.53 -36.88
C GLY A 143 20.91 -14.80 -37.36
N GLN A 144 20.08 -15.43 -36.52
CA GLN A 144 19.33 -16.64 -36.88
C GLN A 144 17.99 -16.28 -37.53
N GLU A 145 17.64 -16.99 -38.59
CA GLU A 145 16.33 -16.88 -39.23
C GLU A 145 15.26 -17.55 -38.35
N VAL A 146 14.14 -16.86 -38.13
CA VAL A 146 13.06 -17.33 -37.26
C VAL A 146 11.78 -17.46 -38.05
N HIS A 147 11.31 -18.71 -38.22
CA HIS A 147 9.99 -18.99 -38.78
C HIS A 147 8.93 -18.97 -37.67
N LEU A 148 7.88 -18.16 -37.83
CA LEU A 148 6.79 -18.05 -36.86
C LEU A 148 5.48 -18.49 -37.52
N GLU A 149 4.81 -19.45 -36.87
CA GLU A 149 3.51 -19.93 -37.34
C GLU A 149 2.40 -18.87 -37.13
N PRO A 150 1.45 -18.72 -38.09
CA PRO A 150 0.29 -17.88 -37.93
C PRO A 150 -0.56 -18.27 -36.71
N ARG A 151 -1.14 -17.29 -36.03
CA ARG A 151 -2.00 -17.49 -34.86
C ARG A 151 -3.32 -16.79 -35.03
N GLN A 152 -4.37 -17.36 -34.46
CA GLN A 152 -5.68 -16.75 -34.44
C GLN A 152 -5.69 -15.53 -33.52
N ILE A 153 -6.16 -14.41 -34.05
CA ILE A 153 -6.42 -13.17 -33.34
C ILE A 153 -7.85 -12.71 -33.61
N PHE A 154 -8.34 -11.77 -32.82
CA PHE A 154 -9.62 -11.11 -33.07
C PHE A 154 -9.45 -9.60 -32.99
N VAL A 155 -9.84 -8.89 -34.06
CA VAL A 155 -9.88 -7.42 -34.09
C VAL A 155 -11.33 -6.99 -33.94
N TYR A 156 -11.66 -6.37 -32.81
CA TYR A 156 -13.02 -5.92 -32.50
C TYR A 156 -13.36 -4.59 -33.17
N LYS A 157 -12.37 -3.71 -33.30
CA LYS A 157 -12.51 -2.39 -33.92
C LYS A 157 -11.22 -2.04 -34.66
N ASN A 158 -11.35 -1.45 -35.84
CA ASN A 158 -10.26 -0.90 -36.62
C ASN A 158 -10.78 0.33 -37.39
N THR A 159 -10.42 1.53 -36.94
CA THR A 159 -11.01 2.79 -37.44
C THR A 159 -9.92 3.79 -37.80
N LEU A 160 -10.05 4.41 -38.98
CA LEU A 160 -9.21 5.54 -39.38
C LEU A 160 -9.63 6.80 -38.61
N ILE A 161 -8.70 7.40 -37.89
CA ILE A 161 -8.91 8.61 -37.09
C ILE A 161 -8.42 9.84 -37.83
N ASP A 162 -7.24 9.75 -38.44
CA ASP A 162 -6.62 10.85 -39.18
C ASP A 162 -5.74 10.28 -40.30
N PHE A 163 -5.56 11.06 -41.37
CA PHE A 163 -4.77 10.66 -42.52
C PHE A 163 -3.99 11.84 -43.09
N LEU A 164 -2.69 11.67 -43.28
CA LEU A 164 -1.82 12.61 -43.95
C LEU A 164 -1.38 12.01 -45.30
N GLU A 165 -1.81 12.67 -46.37
CA GLU A 165 -1.42 12.33 -47.75
C GLU A 165 0.08 12.58 -47.98
N PRO A 166 0.70 11.85 -48.92
CA PRO A 166 2.10 12.07 -49.27
C PRO A 166 2.30 13.46 -49.89
N SER A 167 3.51 13.99 -49.76
CA SER A 167 3.92 15.30 -50.28
C SER A 167 5.23 15.19 -51.05
N GLU A 168 5.63 16.25 -51.76
CA GLU A 168 6.94 16.29 -52.43
C GLU A 168 8.11 16.13 -51.42
N SER A 169 7.94 16.64 -50.21
CA SER A 169 8.96 16.57 -49.14
C SER A 169 8.98 15.25 -48.38
N ASP A 170 7.90 14.47 -48.45
CA ASP A 170 7.77 13.18 -47.78
C ASP A 170 6.84 12.27 -48.60
N PRO A 171 7.39 11.28 -49.35
CA PRO A 171 6.60 10.43 -50.23
C PRO A 171 5.78 9.37 -49.48
N CYS A 172 5.83 9.32 -48.14
CA CYS A 172 5.03 8.40 -47.33
C CYS A 172 3.64 8.99 -47.03
N ALA A 173 2.66 8.11 -46.87
CA ALA A 173 1.37 8.48 -46.29
C ALA A 173 1.28 8.00 -44.83
N TYR A 174 0.56 8.73 -43.99
CA TYR A 174 0.42 8.38 -42.57
C TYR A 174 -1.04 8.23 -42.18
N ALA A 175 -1.38 7.10 -41.55
CA ALA A 175 -2.72 6.85 -41.03
C ALA A 175 -2.66 6.66 -39.52
N LEU A 176 -3.42 7.46 -38.78
CA LEU A 176 -3.67 7.24 -37.37
C LEU A 176 -4.89 6.33 -37.22
N LEU A 177 -4.69 5.14 -36.69
CA LEU A 177 -5.73 4.13 -36.52
C LEU A 177 -6.05 3.93 -35.03
N GLU A 178 -7.33 3.76 -34.72
CA GLU A 178 -7.78 3.21 -33.43
C GLU A 178 -8.13 1.73 -33.59
N ILE A 179 -7.47 0.88 -32.82
CA ILE A 179 -7.57 -0.58 -32.96
C ILE A 179 -7.88 -1.20 -31.59
N SER A 180 -9.00 -1.92 -31.48
CA SER A 180 -9.33 -2.76 -30.33
C SER A 180 -9.20 -4.23 -30.70
N CYS A 181 -8.42 -5.01 -29.95
CA CYS A 181 -8.09 -6.38 -30.31
C CYS A 181 -7.95 -7.33 -29.10
N SER A 182 -7.94 -8.63 -29.39
CA SER A 182 -7.68 -9.68 -28.41
C SER A 182 -6.22 -9.73 -27.98
N LYS A 183 -5.93 -10.44 -26.89
CA LYS A 183 -4.56 -10.77 -26.48
C LYS A 183 -3.76 -11.41 -27.63
N GLY A 184 -2.46 -11.16 -27.66
CA GLY A 184 -1.55 -11.75 -28.65
C GLY A 184 -1.56 -11.10 -30.04
N THR A 185 -2.39 -10.08 -30.26
CA THR A 185 -2.39 -9.30 -31.52
C THR A 185 -1.18 -8.38 -31.59
N TYR A 186 -0.43 -8.46 -32.68
CA TYR A 186 0.68 -7.56 -32.98
C TYR A 186 0.21 -6.46 -33.94
N ILE A 187 0.13 -5.24 -33.43
CA ILE A 187 -0.28 -4.08 -34.25
C ILE A 187 0.73 -3.81 -35.38
N ARG A 188 2.02 -4.10 -35.15
CA ARG A 188 3.07 -4.06 -36.17
C ARG A 188 2.77 -4.99 -37.35
N SER A 189 2.44 -6.24 -37.09
CA SER A 189 2.03 -7.20 -38.13
C SER A 189 0.74 -6.76 -38.80
N LEU A 190 -0.24 -6.25 -38.04
CA LEU A 190 -1.52 -5.79 -38.62
C LEU A 190 -1.31 -4.66 -39.64
N ALA A 191 -0.44 -3.69 -39.33
CA ALA A 191 -0.10 -2.61 -40.26
C ALA A 191 0.58 -3.13 -41.54
N ARG A 192 1.54 -4.06 -41.40
CA ARG A 192 2.17 -4.74 -42.54
C ARG A 192 1.14 -5.47 -43.40
N ASP A 193 0.24 -6.22 -42.79
CA ASP A 193 -0.72 -7.06 -43.49
C ASP A 193 -1.76 -6.20 -44.25
N ILE A 194 -2.22 -5.10 -43.62
CA ILE A 194 -3.06 -4.08 -44.29
C ILE A 194 -2.34 -3.51 -45.52
N ALA A 195 -1.09 -3.07 -45.37
CA ALA A 195 -0.33 -2.49 -46.47
C ALA A 195 -0.09 -3.49 -47.61
N SER A 196 0.20 -4.75 -47.27
CA SER A 196 0.41 -5.82 -48.26
C SER A 196 -0.85 -6.09 -49.08
N SER A 197 -2.03 -6.09 -48.45
CA SER A 197 -3.32 -6.25 -49.16
C SER A 197 -3.59 -5.13 -50.18
N LEU A 198 -2.97 -3.96 -49.97
CA LEU A 198 -3.04 -2.77 -50.82
C LEU A 198 -1.87 -2.67 -51.80
N LYS A 199 -1.05 -3.73 -51.94
CA LYS A 199 0.16 -3.75 -52.78
C LYS A 199 1.19 -2.67 -52.41
N SER A 200 1.22 -2.29 -51.14
CA SER A 200 2.16 -1.34 -50.57
C SER A 200 2.99 -2.00 -49.46
N CYS A 201 3.68 -1.20 -48.65
CA CYS A 201 4.42 -1.64 -47.48
C CYS A 201 4.27 -0.64 -46.34
N ALA A 202 4.49 -1.06 -45.09
CA ALA A 202 4.32 -0.19 -43.94
C ALA A 202 5.16 -0.59 -42.73
N HIS A 203 5.33 0.36 -41.81
CA HIS A 203 5.78 0.14 -40.44
C HIS A 203 5.02 1.08 -39.49
N LEU A 204 5.08 0.82 -38.18
CA LEU A 204 4.56 1.76 -37.20
C LEU A 204 5.57 2.88 -36.95
N VAL A 205 5.08 4.11 -36.82
CA VAL A 205 5.85 5.27 -36.37
C VAL A 205 5.69 5.48 -34.88
N ALA A 206 4.46 5.34 -34.38
CA ALA A 206 4.12 5.50 -32.98
C ALA A 206 3.02 4.53 -32.60
N LEU A 207 3.03 4.07 -31.35
CA LEU A 207 2.03 3.16 -30.81
C LEU A 207 1.73 3.55 -29.36
N ARG A 208 0.46 3.82 -29.07
CA ARG A 208 -0.03 4.10 -27.73
C ARG A 208 -1.10 3.10 -27.34
N ARG A 209 -0.91 2.39 -26.24
CA ARG A 209 -2.01 1.60 -25.66
C ARG A 209 -2.87 2.47 -24.76
N THR A 210 -4.11 2.68 -25.14
CA THR A 210 -5.05 3.58 -24.42
C THR A 210 -5.93 2.83 -23.43
N GLN A 211 -6.13 1.52 -23.62
CA GLN A 211 -7.01 0.73 -22.75
C GLN A 211 -6.53 -0.72 -22.61
N VAL A 212 -6.72 -1.30 -21.42
CA VAL A 212 -6.54 -2.73 -21.11
C VAL A 212 -7.74 -3.20 -20.31
N GLY A 213 -8.65 -3.94 -20.95
CA GLY A 213 -9.93 -4.35 -20.37
C GLY A 213 -10.67 -3.15 -19.74
N PRO A 214 -10.92 -3.14 -18.44
CA PRO A 214 -11.67 -2.08 -17.76
C PRO A 214 -10.81 -0.84 -17.41
N PHE A 215 -9.49 -0.89 -17.61
CA PHE A 215 -8.58 0.18 -17.23
C PHE A 215 -8.29 1.07 -18.42
N LYS A 216 -8.35 2.39 -18.22
CA LYS A 216 -8.03 3.38 -19.24
C LYS A 216 -6.76 4.15 -18.88
N ILE A 217 -6.08 4.67 -19.90
CA ILE A 217 -4.81 5.37 -19.75
C ILE A 217 -4.94 6.64 -18.90
N GLU A 218 -6.10 7.29 -18.92
CA GLU A 218 -6.35 8.53 -18.17
C GLU A 218 -6.33 8.31 -16.65
N GLU A 219 -6.56 7.07 -16.20
CA GLU A 219 -6.52 6.65 -14.79
C GLU A 219 -5.11 6.25 -14.33
N SER A 220 -4.10 6.39 -15.20
CA SER A 220 -2.76 5.85 -14.93
C SER A 220 -1.76 6.87 -14.41
N ALA A 221 -0.86 6.41 -13.54
CA ALA A 221 0.27 7.20 -13.07
C ALA A 221 1.09 7.72 -14.26
N PHE A 222 1.49 9.00 -14.19
CA PHE A 222 2.25 9.71 -15.23
C PHE A 222 1.51 9.92 -16.55
N TYR A 223 0.19 9.74 -16.61
CA TYR A 223 -0.59 10.07 -17.81
C TYR A 223 -0.48 11.55 -18.20
N LYS A 224 -0.40 12.45 -17.22
CA LYS A 224 -0.29 13.91 -17.47
C LYS A 224 1.01 14.32 -18.15
N ASP A 225 2.03 13.45 -18.16
CA ASP A 225 3.33 13.72 -18.75
C ASP A 225 3.38 13.49 -20.27
N ILE A 226 2.35 12.87 -20.86
CA ILE A 226 2.35 12.52 -22.28
C ILE A 226 1.48 13.48 -23.11
N LYS A 227 2.00 13.85 -24.28
CA LYS A 227 1.26 14.67 -25.26
C LYS A 227 0.19 13.83 -25.97
N PRO A 228 -0.91 14.42 -26.47
CA PRO A 228 -1.85 13.73 -27.35
C PRO A 228 -1.15 13.12 -28.57
N LEU A 229 -1.55 11.90 -28.93
CA LEU A 229 -1.00 11.23 -30.10
C LEU A 229 -1.73 11.69 -31.37
N THR A 230 -1.13 12.65 -32.06
CA THR A 230 -1.55 13.14 -33.39
C THR A 230 -0.44 12.85 -34.40
N ILE A 231 -0.75 12.84 -35.70
CA ILE A 231 0.26 12.66 -36.75
C ILE A 231 1.40 13.68 -36.59
N GLN A 232 1.09 14.96 -36.40
CA GLN A 232 2.08 16.04 -36.26
C GLN A 232 3.04 15.83 -35.08
N ASN A 233 2.50 15.63 -33.87
CA ASN A 233 3.31 15.37 -32.67
C ASN A 233 4.23 14.15 -32.84
N ALA A 234 3.70 13.06 -33.38
CA ALA A 234 4.47 11.83 -33.55
C ALA A 234 5.62 11.99 -34.56
N LEU A 235 5.38 12.69 -35.68
CA LEU A 235 6.42 12.99 -36.67
C LEU A 235 7.48 13.94 -36.10
N GLN A 236 7.08 14.91 -35.28
CA GLN A 236 8.02 15.78 -34.59
C GLN A 236 8.88 15.00 -33.58
N ASP A 237 8.27 14.10 -32.80
CA ASP A 237 8.99 13.27 -31.84
C ASP A 237 9.96 12.30 -32.56
N LEU A 238 9.57 11.74 -33.71
CA LEU A 238 10.44 10.90 -34.54
C LEU A 238 11.67 11.67 -35.02
N LYS A 239 11.50 12.91 -35.52
CA LYS A 239 12.60 13.79 -35.92
C LYS A 239 13.54 14.06 -34.74
N ASN A 240 12.99 14.33 -33.56
CA ASN A 240 13.78 14.57 -32.35
C ASN A 240 14.59 13.32 -31.92
N MET A 241 14.03 12.11 -32.07
CA MET A 241 14.73 10.86 -31.76
C MET A 241 15.90 10.59 -32.72
N GLN A 242 15.77 10.91 -34.01
CA GLN A 242 16.85 10.72 -34.99
C GLN A 242 18.05 11.66 -34.78
N VAL A 243 17.88 12.73 -34.00
CA VAL A 243 18.93 13.71 -33.66
C VAL A 243 19.65 13.36 -32.35
N GLN A 244 19.09 12.47 -31.50
CA GLN A 244 19.70 12.10 -30.23
C GLN A 244 20.62 10.88 -30.36
N ASP A 245 21.88 11.05 -29.98
CA ASP A 245 22.88 10.00 -29.93
C ASP A 245 22.59 9.03 -28.76
N PHE A 246 22.24 7.77 -29.07
CA PHE A 246 21.79 6.75 -28.10
C PHE A 246 22.93 6.15 -27.25
N GLY A 247 24.13 6.75 -27.25
CA GLY A 247 25.33 6.22 -26.58
C GLY A 247 25.46 6.46 -25.07
N ALA A 248 24.62 7.30 -24.44
CA ALA A 248 24.79 7.63 -23.03
C ALA A 248 24.11 6.62 -22.10
N LYS A 249 24.90 5.85 -21.34
CA LYS A 249 24.43 5.12 -20.15
C LYS A 249 23.81 6.14 -19.18
N LYS A 250 22.47 6.22 -19.13
CA LYS A 250 21.77 6.99 -18.09
C LYS A 250 22.16 6.44 -16.72
N GLU A 251 22.83 7.27 -15.92
CA GLU A 251 23.07 6.98 -14.51
C GLU A 251 21.74 6.67 -13.81
N LYS A 252 21.76 5.70 -12.89
CA LYS A 252 20.59 5.36 -12.08
C LYS A 252 20.30 6.50 -11.10
N LYS A 253 19.55 7.50 -11.54
CA LYS A 253 19.04 8.55 -10.66
C LYS A 253 18.15 7.91 -9.57
N PRO A 254 18.24 8.36 -8.31
CA PRO A 254 17.25 8.01 -7.30
C PRO A 254 15.86 8.46 -7.76
N VAL A 255 14.84 7.70 -7.37
CA VAL A 255 13.43 8.04 -7.64
C VAL A 255 13.09 9.26 -6.80
N SER A 256 12.50 10.29 -7.39
CA SER A 256 12.15 11.52 -6.67
C SER A 256 10.92 11.34 -5.78
N GLU A 257 10.73 12.22 -4.81
CA GLU A 257 9.55 12.20 -3.92
C GLU A 257 8.25 12.36 -4.71
N GLU A 258 8.25 13.19 -5.77
CA GLU A 258 7.10 13.36 -6.66
C GLU A 258 6.77 12.06 -7.42
N GLU A 259 7.78 11.33 -7.89
CA GLU A 259 7.59 10.03 -8.54
C GLU A 259 7.04 8.98 -7.55
N ILE A 260 7.44 9.04 -6.28
CA ILE A 260 6.91 8.16 -5.23
C ILE A 260 5.44 8.49 -4.99
N LYS A 261 5.10 9.77 -4.82
CA LYS A 261 3.74 10.24 -4.58
C LYS A 261 2.81 9.89 -5.75
N GLU A 262 3.25 10.13 -6.98
CA GLU A 262 2.50 9.83 -8.20
C GLU A 262 2.19 8.34 -8.34
N VAL A 263 3.17 7.46 -8.06
CA VAL A 263 2.93 6.01 -8.10
C VAL A 263 1.95 5.56 -7.00
N ARG A 264 2.09 6.09 -5.79
CA ARG A 264 1.28 5.67 -4.64
C ARG A 264 -0.16 6.16 -4.73
N SER A 265 -0.39 7.37 -5.23
CA SER A 265 -1.73 7.93 -5.39
C SER A 265 -2.58 7.19 -6.43
N HIS A 266 -1.96 6.52 -7.40
CA HIS A 266 -2.63 5.72 -8.43
C HIS A 266 -2.65 4.21 -8.11
N PHE A 267 -2.11 3.80 -6.96
CA PHE A 267 -2.15 2.39 -6.56
C PHE A 267 -3.55 2.01 -6.11
N LEU A 268 -4.12 0.97 -6.72
CA LEU A 268 -5.45 0.47 -6.42
C LEU A 268 -5.33 -0.80 -5.56
N ALA A 269 -5.75 -0.70 -4.29
CA ALA A 269 -5.90 -1.87 -3.44
C ALA A 269 -6.91 -2.86 -4.03
N PHE A 270 -6.66 -4.16 -3.90
CA PHE A 270 -7.54 -5.17 -4.45
C PHE A 270 -8.78 -5.37 -3.58
N THR A 271 -9.84 -4.61 -3.90
CA THR A 271 -11.13 -4.66 -3.23
C THR A 271 -12.13 -5.57 -3.97
N PRO A 272 -13.24 -5.97 -3.34
CA PRO A 272 -14.33 -6.68 -4.01
C PRO A 272 -14.84 -5.97 -5.28
N SER A 273 -14.97 -4.65 -5.26
CA SER A 273 -15.37 -3.85 -6.43
C SER A 273 -14.32 -3.87 -7.54
N LEU A 274 -13.03 -3.83 -7.20
CA LEU A 274 -11.96 -3.96 -8.20
C LEU A 274 -11.91 -5.37 -8.79
N ALA A 275 -12.20 -6.41 -7.99
CA ALA A 275 -12.34 -7.77 -8.50
C ALA A 275 -13.47 -7.88 -9.53
N GLN A 276 -14.65 -7.29 -9.26
CA GLN A 276 -15.74 -7.21 -10.25
C GLN A 276 -15.31 -6.48 -11.52
N LYS A 277 -14.63 -5.32 -11.38
CA LYS A 277 -14.08 -4.57 -12.53
C LYS A 277 -13.14 -5.45 -13.36
N CYS A 278 -12.37 -6.33 -12.71
CA CYS A 278 -11.50 -7.33 -13.33
C CYS A 278 -12.21 -8.62 -13.78
N SER A 279 -13.55 -8.65 -13.85
CA SER A 279 -14.34 -9.83 -14.25
C SER A 279 -14.15 -11.05 -13.34
N LEU A 280 -13.88 -10.82 -12.05
CA LEU A 280 -13.83 -11.85 -11.00
C LEU A 280 -15.03 -11.69 -10.08
N SER A 281 -15.74 -12.79 -9.81
CA SER A 281 -16.89 -12.75 -8.90
C SER A 281 -16.43 -12.60 -7.44
N PRO A 282 -16.78 -11.53 -6.71
CA PRO A 282 -16.38 -11.37 -5.32
C PRO A 282 -17.21 -12.26 -4.40
N LEU A 283 -16.55 -12.97 -3.49
CA LEU A 283 -17.15 -13.81 -2.46
C LEU A 283 -16.50 -13.52 -1.11
N LEU A 284 -17.30 -13.51 -0.05
CA LEU A 284 -16.80 -13.35 1.33
C LEU A 284 -16.63 -14.72 1.98
N LEU A 285 -15.49 -14.94 2.62
CA LEU A 285 -15.22 -16.13 3.43
C LEU A 285 -15.78 -15.94 4.83
N LYS A 286 -16.57 -16.91 5.31
CA LYS A 286 -17.03 -16.88 6.72
C LYS A 286 -15.84 -17.08 7.67
N ASN A 287 -15.81 -16.31 8.76
CA ASN A 287 -14.71 -16.28 9.72
C ASN A 287 -14.31 -17.67 10.27
N GLU A 288 -15.28 -18.55 10.50
CA GLU A 288 -15.06 -19.91 11.01
C GLU A 288 -14.25 -20.81 10.05
N PHE A 289 -14.19 -20.48 8.75
CA PHE A 289 -13.46 -21.23 7.73
C PHE A 289 -12.14 -20.60 7.31
N GLU A 290 -11.68 -19.51 7.94
CA GLU A 290 -10.42 -18.84 7.58
C GLU A 290 -9.22 -19.78 7.60
N ARG A 291 -9.02 -20.48 8.73
CA ARG A 291 -7.92 -21.45 8.88
C ARG A 291 -8.08 -22.63 7.91
N TYR A 292 -9.30 -23.03 7.63
CA TYR A 292 -9.57 -24.12 6.70
C TYR A 292 -9.17 -23.72 5.26
N PHE A 293 -9.55 -22.52 4.82
CA PHE A 293 -9.20 -21.96 3.52
C PHE A 293 -7.69 -21.72 3.36
N MET A 294 -7.04 -21.14 4.38
CA MET A 294 -5.59 -20.86 4.36
C MET A 294 -4.72 -22.11 4.15
N ASN A 295 -5.24 -23.27 4.53
CA ASN A 295 -4.58 -24.57 4.38
C ASN A 295 -4.99 -25.30 3.09
N GLY A 296 -5.70 -24.65 2.16
CA GLY A 296 -6.10 -25.22 0.88
C GLY A 296 -7.04 -26.41 0.99
N ARG A 297 -7.82 -26.50 2.08
CA ARG A 297 -8.74 -27.62 2.30
C ARG A 297 -9.96 -27.53 1.36
N PRO A 298 -10.62 -28.65 0.99
CA PRO A 298 -11.70 -28.64 0.00
C PRO A 298 -12.83 -27.65 0.30
N LEU A 299 -13.03 -26.68 -0.59
CA LEU A 299 -13.95 -25.56 -0.41
C LEU A 299 -15.37 -25.88 -0.91
N LYS A 300 -16.38 -25.59 -0.07
CA LYS A 300 -17.81 -25.79 -0.38
C LYS A 300 -18.52 -24.44 -0.48
N LYS A 301 -19.60 -24.38 -1.28
CA LYS A 301 -20.42 -23.16 -1.46
C LYS A 301 -20.95 -22.58 -0.14
N SER A 302 -21.31 -23.43 0.83
CA SER A 302 -21.81 -23.00 2.14
C SER A 302 -20.80 -22.23 3.00
N MET A 303 -19.50 -22.28 2.65
CA MET A 303 -18.42 -21.57 3.35
C MET A 303 -18.25 -20.13 2.87
N LEU A 304 -18.87 -19.79 1.73
CA LEU A 304 -18.76 -18.49 1.07
C LEU A 304 -20.11 -17.79 1.11
N LEU A 305 -20.07 -16.46 1.21
CA LEU A 305 -21.23 -15.58 1.12
C LEU A 305 -21.10 -14.71 -0.14
N PRO A 306 -22.20 -14.39 -0.82
CA PRO A 306 -22.16 -13.42 -1.90
C PRO A 306 -21.80 -12.04 -1.33
N PHE A 307 -21.01 -11.27 -2.07
CA PHE A 307 -20.74 -9.88 -1.72
C PHE A 307 -22.00 -9.02 -1.98
N ALA A 308 -22.37 -8.16 -1.02
CA ALA A 308 -23.52 -7.26 -1.13
C ALA A 308 -23.25 -6.20 -2.22
N GLY A 309 -24.22 -5.94 -3.10
CA GLY A 309 -24.03 -5.07 -4.27
C GLY A 309 -23.55 -5.80 -5.53
N ASN A 310 -23.64 -7.14 -5.58
CA ASN A 310 -23.60 -7.85 -6.85
C ASN A 310 -24.78 -7.40 -7.72
N ASP A 311 -24.53 -6.48 -8.65
CA ASP A 311 -25.43 -6.25 -9.76
C ASP A 311 -25.56 -7.57 -10.51
N SER A 312 -26.75 -8.17 -10.44
CA SER A 312 -27.09 -9.43 -11.11
C SER A 312 -26.93 -9.35 -12.64
N SER A 313 -26.81 -8.14 -13.20
CA SER A 313 -26.49 -7.87 -14.60
C SER A 313 -25.01 -8.06 -14.96
N ALA A 314 -24.10 -8.15 -13.98
CA ALA A 314 -22.66 -8.41 -14.17
C ALA A 314 -22.29 -9.90 -14.03
N GLN A 315 -23.27 -10.81 -13.96
CA GLN A 315 -23.05 -12.25 -14.14
C GLN A 315 -22.78 -12.60 -15.62
N GLY A 316 -21.84 -11.91 -16.25
CA GLY A 316 -21.26 -12.37 -17.51
C GLY A 316 -20.23 -13.44 -17.20
N ASN A 317 -20.40 -14.66 -17.74
CA ASN A 317 -19.41 -15.77 -17.90
C ASN A 317 -18.15 -15.75 -17.00
N ALA A 318 -18.27 -15.44 -15.71
CA ALA A 318 -17.10 -15.43 -14.83
C ALA A 318 -16.75 -16.89 -14.56
N GLU A 319 -15.55 -17.31 -14.95
CA GLU A 319 -15.03 -18.65 -14.67
C GLU A 319 -14.32 -18.72 -13.31
N GLU A 320 -14.01 -17.56 -12.72
CA GLU A 320 -13.26 -17.43 -11.47
C GLU A 320 -13.91 -16.45 -10.49
N ALA A 321 -13.63 -16.66 -9.21
CA ALA A 321 -14.09 -15.84 -8.09
C ALA A 321 -12.91 -15.40 -7.21
N ALA A 322 -12.93 -14.13 -6.80
CA ALA A 322 -12.03 -13.60 -5.79
C ALA A 322 -12.68 -13.74 -4.41
N VAL A 323 -12.00 -14.44 -3.51
CA VAL A 323 -12.47 -14.68 -2.14
C VAL A 323 -11.80 -13.69 -1.20
N PHE A 324 -12.57 -13.05 -0.34
CA PHE A 324 -12.13 -12.02 0.60
C PHE A 324 -12.42 -12.44 2.05
N TYR A 325 -11.59 -12.00 2.98
CA TYR A 325 -11.87 -12.08 4.41
C TYR A 325 -12.93 -11.02 4.81
N ALA A 326 -13.45 -11.11 6.04
CA ALA A 326 -14.47 -10.18 6.54
C ALA A 326 -14.00 -8.72 6.62
N ASP A 327 -12.68 -8.47 6.66
CA ASP A 327 -12.09 -7.13 6.58
C ASP A 327 -11.87 -6.64 5.15
N ASN A 328 -12.46 -7.32 4.15
CA ASN A 328 -12.33 -7.09 2.71
C ASN A 328 -10.92 -7.25 2.15
N SER A 329 -9.98 -7.83 2.91
CA SER A 329 -8.68 -8.20 2.37
C SER A 329 -8.77 -9.48 1.54
N LEU A 330 -7.95 -9.59 0.48
CA LEU A 330 -7.95 -10.75 -0.40
C LEU A 330 -7.50 -12.02 0.34
N ALA A 331 -8.35 -13.04 0.34
CA ALA A 331 -8.03 -14.38 0.83
C ALA A 331 -7.46 -15.29 -0.27
N GLY A 332 -7.88 -15.10 -1.53
CA GLY A 332 -7.37 -15.89 -2.65
C GLY A 332 -8.29 -15.84 -3.86
N VAL A 333 -7.96 -16.62 -4.88
CA VAL A 333 -8.80 -16.78 -6.08
C VAL A 333 -9.08 -18.26 -6.30
N VAL A 334 -10.33 -18.55 -6.66
CA VAL A 334 -10.82 -19.90 -6.90
C VAL A 334 -11.58 -19.95 -8.22
N SER A 335 -11.47 -21.06 -8.94
CA SER A 335 -12.31 -21.31 -10.11
C SER A 335 -13.72 -21.66 -9.65
N LEU A 336 -14.72 -21.11 -10.34
CA LEU A 336 -16.12 -21.36 -10.05
C LEU A 336 -16.48 -22.82 -10.39
N PRO A 337 -17.41 -23.45 -9.66
CA PRO A 337 -17.77 -24.84 -9.88
C PRO A 337 -18.42 -25.02 -11.26
N SER A 338 -18.08 -26.11 -11.96
CA SER A 338 -18.74 -26.46 -13.22
C SER A 338 -20.15 -27.02 -12.96
N LYS A 339 -21.01 -27.07 -13.99
CA LYS A 339 -22.37 -27.66 -13.88
C LYS A 339 -22.40 -29.12 -13.35
N LYS A 340 -21.26 -29.82 -13.32
CA LYS A 340 -21.13 -31.23 -12.89
C LYS A 340 -20.49 -31.39 -11.51
N SER A 341 -20.06 -30.32 -10.84
CA SER A 341 -19.36 -30.38 -9.55
C SER A 341 -19.69 -29.16 -8.70
N ASP A 342 -20.02 -29.36 -7.42
CA ASP A 342 -20.22 -28.27 -6.43
C ASP A 342 -18.93 -27.82 -5.74
N LYS A 343 -17.77 -28.34 -6.17
CA LYS A 343 -16.46 -28.04 -5.58
C LYS A 343 -15.76 -26.91 -6.32
N TYR A 344 -15.24 -25.97 -5.55
CA TYR A 344 -14.32 -24.94 -6.04
C TYR A 344 -12.91 -25.51 -6.14
N SER A 345 -12.14 -25.01 -7.11
CA SER A 345 -10.72 -25.32 -7.26
C SER A 345 -9.89 -24.10 -6.90
N TYR A 346 -8.79 -24.28 -6.17
CA TYR A 346 -7.92 -23.18 -5.78
C TYR A 346 -7.02 -22.76 -6.94
N GLY A 347 -7.04 -21.47 -7.29
CA GLY A 347 -6.00 -20.85 -8.11
C GLY A 347 -4.80 -20.48 -7.24
N PHE A 348 -5.04 -19.67 -6.20
CA PHE A 348 -4.04 -19.38 -5.17
C PHE A 348 -4.70 -18.94 -3.85
N VAL A 349 -3.92 -19.01 -2.77
CA VAL A 349 -4.34 -18.62 -1.42
C VAL A 349 -3.38 -17.55 -0.88
N VAL A 350 -3.95 -16.57 -0.20
CA VAL A 350 -3.26 -15.50 0.51
C VAL A 350 -3.45 -15.72 2.00
N GLN A 351 -2.34 -15.82 2.73
CA GLN A 351 -2.37 -15.99 4.17
C GLN A 351 -2.93 -14.74 4.84
N LYS A 352 -3.88 -14.93 5.76
CA LYS A 352 -4.37 -13.84 6.63
C LYS A 352 -3.25 -13.50 7.60
N LYS A 353 -2.80 -12.25 7.55
CA LYS A 353 -1.81 -11.77 8.52
C LYS A 353 -2.47 -11.60 9.86
N LYS A 354 -1.75 -11.96 10.93
CA LYS A 354 -2.19 -11.63 12.29
C LYS A 354 -2.19 -10.11 12.41
N LYS A 355 -3.27 -9.55 12.93
CA LYS A 355 -3.37 -8.12 13.21
C LYS A 355 -2.43 -7.84 14.39
N GLU A 356 -1.27 -7.27 14.09
CA GLU A 356 -0.28 -6.86 15.09
C GLU A 356 -0.36 -5.35 15.27
N PHE A 357 -0.35 -4.90 16.52
CA PHE A 357 -0.26 -3.49 16.85
C PHE A 357 1.11 -2.95 16.38
N ARG A 358 1.09 -1.96 15.48
CA ARG A 358 2.32 -1.39 14.92
C ARG A 358 2.65 -0.04 15.54
N THR A 359 3.94 0.28 15.60
CA THR A 359 4.41 1.58 16.06
C THR A 359 5.24 2.26 14.99
N PHE A 360 4.98 3.54 14.75
CA PHE A 360 5.70 4.36 13.79
C PHE A 360 6.33 5.55 14.50
N SER A 361 7.54 5.95 14.13
CA SER A 361 8.10 7.24 14.54
C SER A 361 7.63 8.35 13.61
N TRP A 362 7.77 9.62 14.02
CA TRP A 362 7.54 10.75 13.11
C TRP A 362 8.42 10.69 11.86
N GLN A 363 9.66 10.24 12.02
CA GLN A 363 10.60 10.04 10.91
C GLN A 363 10.10 8.98 9.93
N ASP A 364 9.41 7.94 10.41
CA ASP A 364 8.84 6.92 9.52
C ASP A 364 7.70 7.48 8.68
N ILE A 365 6.90 8.40 9.24
CA ILE A 365 5.85 9.10 8.49
C ILE A 365 6.46 9.97 7.40
N ILE A 366 7.47 10.79 7.73
CA ILE A 366 8.18 11.63 6.75
C ILE A 366 8.83 10.79 5.65
N LEU A 367 9.37 9.62 5.98
CA LEU A 367 9.99 8.71 5.01
C LEU A 367 8.98 7.86 4.23
N HIS A 368 7.69 8.20 4.29
CA HIS A 368 6.61 7.50 3.60
C HIS A 368 6.58 5.99 3.91
N LYS A 369 6.88 5.59 5.14
CA LYS A 369 6.89 4.18 5.56
C LYS A 369 5.53 3.70 6.08
N PHE A 370 4.54 4.58 6.12
CA PHE A 370 3.18 4.21 6.50
C PHE A 370 2.60 3.20 5.49
N PRO A 371 1.91 2.13 5.94
CA PRO A 371 1.45 1.08 5.03
C PRO A 371 0.48 1.60 3.98
N LEU A 372 0.78 1.37 2.70
CA LEU A 372 -0.06 1.82 1.58
C LEU A 372 -1.48 1.24 1.64
N GLU A 373 -1.63 0.02 2.16
CA GLU A 373 -2.95 -0.59 2.41
C GLU A 373 -3.81 0.25 3.34
N TRP A 374 -3.19 0.86 4.35
CA TRP A 374 -3.88 1.70 5.33
C TRP A 374 -4.16 3.08 4.74
N LEU A 375 -3.29 3.61 3.88
CA LEU A 375 -3.57 4.83 3.11
C LEU A 375 -4.78 4.67 2.20
N CYS A 376 -4.88 3.54 1.48
CA CYS A 376 -6.04 3.27 0.62
C CYS A 376 -7.34 3.07 1.42
N LYS A 377 -7.26 2.44 2.61
CA LYS A 377 -8.42 2.26 3.49
C LYS A 377 -8.81 3.56 4.21
N GLY A 378 -7.85 4.45 4.45
CA GLY A 378 -7.97 5.63 5.31
C GLY A 378 -7.79 5.29 6.78
N THR A 379 -7.42 6.30 7.58
CA THR A 379 -7.22 6.16 9.03
C THR A 379 -8.18 7.01 9.86
N ALA A 380 -8.52 6.47 11.03
CA ALA A 380 -9.20 7.15 12.11
C ALA A 380 -8.19 7.37 13.24
N LEU A 381 -8.02 8.62 13.67
CA LEU A 381 -6.95 9.01 14.59
C LEU A 381 -7.45 9.82 15.79
N SER A 382 -6.63 9.85 16.83
CA SER A 382 -6.66 10.84 17.90
C SER A 382 -5.23 11.18 18.29
N VAL A 383 -4.98 12.40 18.74
CA VAL A 383 -3.67 12.98 18.99
C VAL A 383 -3.62 13.48 20.44
N GLY A 384 -2.72 12.93 21.23
CA GLY A 384 -2.60 13.35 22.62
C GLY A 384 -1.38 12.78 23.32
N SER A 385 -1.03 13.33 24.48
CA SER A 385 0.00 12.71 25.34
C SER A 385 -0.44 11.35 25.87
N PHE A 386 -1.76 11.19 26.04
CA PHE A 386 -2.43 10.02 26.61
C PHE A 386 -1.80 9.54 27.92
N ASP A 387 -1.25 10.46 28.72
CA ASP A 387 -0.56 10.09 29.95
C ASP A 387 -1.55 9.48 30.95
N GLY A 388 -1.23 8.28 31.42
CA GLY A 388 -2.11 7.52 32.30
C GLY A 388 -3.39 6.98 31.64
N VAL A 389 -3.55 7.06 30.30
CA VAL A 389 -4.72 6.62 29.47
C VAL A 389 -6.00 6.41 30.32
N HIS A 390 -6.58 7.50 30.80
CA HIS A 390 -7.68 7.49 31.75
C HIS A 390 -9.05 7.43 31.08
N LYS A 391 -10.14 7.38 31.86
CA LYS A 391 -11.51 7.30 31.31
C LYS A 391 -11.83 8.42 30.31
N GLY A 392 -11.35 9.64 30.53
CA GLY A 392 -11.40 10.72 29.52
C GLY A 392 -10.72 10.36 28.19
N HIS A 393 -9.46 9.90 28.21
CA HIS A 393 -8.77 9.41 27.01
C HIS A 393 -9.49 8.23 26.35
N LYS A 394 -10.02 7.30 27.16
CA LYS A 394 -10.77 6.14 26.66
C LYS A 394 -12.01 6.57 25.88
N ALA A 395 -12.77 7.54 26.37
CA ALA A 395 -13.94 8.08 25.67
C ALA A 395 -13.58 8.67 24.30
N ILE A 396 -12.39 9.27 24.15
CA ILE A 396 -11.89 9.77 22.87
C ILE A 396 -11.51 8.61 21.94
N LEU A 397 -10.70 7.67 22.44
CA LEU A 397 -10.26 6.52 21.67
C LEU A 397 -11.41 5.59 21.26
N GLU A 398 -12.48 5.51 22.06
CA GLU A 398 -13.71 4.78 21.71
C GLU A 398 -14.41 5.35 20.47
N ARG A 399 -14.33 6.66 20.23
CA ARG A 399 -14.83 7.28 18.98
C ARG A 399 -14.01 6.86 17.76
N VAL A 400 -12.70 6.72 17.94
CA VAL A 400 -11.81 6.18 16.90
C VAL A 400 -12.13 4.71 16.65
N LEU A 401 -12.29 3.92 17.72
CA LEU A 401 -12.57 2.48 17.63
C LEU A 401 -13.93 2.17 16.98
N ALA A 402 -14.92 3.07 17.11
CA ALA A 402 -16.23 2.95 16.47
C ALA A 402 -16.18 3.07 14.92
N LYS A 403 -15.02 3.35 14.32
CA LYS A 403 -14.84 3.48 12.87
C LYS A 403 -14.18 2.23 12.27
N ASP A 404 -14.95 1.16 12.13
CA ASP A 404 -14.45 -0.14 11.62
C ASP A 404 -14.01 -0.10 10.14
N ASP A 405 -14.57 0.83 9.37
CA ASP A 405 -14.23 1.07 7.97
C ASP A 405 -12.85 1.72 7.79
N PHE A 406 -12.23 2.22 8.86
CA PHE A 406 -10.88 2.80 8.84
C PHE A 406 -9.85 1.92 9.55
N VAL A 407 -8.57 2.22 9.33
CA VAL A 407 -7.50 1.73 10.20
C VAL A 407 -7.39 2.67 11.41
N ARG A 408 -7.44 2.12 12.61
CA ARG A 408 -7.67 2.87 13.85
C ARG A 408 -6.35 3.04 14.58
N GLY A 409 -5.97 4.27 14.89
CA GLY A 409 -4.71 4.53 15.58
C GLY A 409 -4.74 5.79 16.42
N CYS A 410 -3.60 6.10 17.02
CA CYS A 410 -3.41 7.33 17.77
C CYS A 410 -2.01 7.88 17.60
N VAL A 411 -1.85 9.19 17.81
CA VAL A 411 -0.56 9.85 17.92
C VAL A 411 -0.27 10.12 19.39
N THR A 412 0.85 9.61 19.88
CA THR A 412 1.33 9.81 21.25
C THR A 412 2.78 10.29 21.24
N PHE A 413 3.28 10.68 22.40
CA PHE A 413 4.63 11.21 22.57
C PHE A 413 5.44 10.38 23.55
N THR A 414 6.76 10.29 23.33
CA THR A 414 7.70 9.68 24.30
C THR A 414 7.89 10.55 25.53
N SER A 415 7.90 11.87 25.34
CA SER A 415 7.91 12.87 26.38
C SER A 415 7.20 14.11 25.86
N PRO A 416 6.09 14.55 26.46
CA PRO A 416 5.51 15.84 26.13
C PRO A 416 6.51 16.96 26.48
N ALA A 417 6.48 18.05 25.72
CA ALA A 417 7.21 19.27 26.03
C ALA A 417 6.59 19.96 27.27
N LYS A 418 6.83 19.40 28.46
CA LYS A 418 6.36 19.97 29.72
C LYS A 418 7.49 20.79 30.34
N THR A 419 7.31 22.11 30.31
CA THR A 419 8.18 23.11 30.95
C THR A 419 7.69 23.49 32.36
N ASP A 420 6.72 22.76 32.90
CA ASP A 420 6.06 23.09 34.18
C ASP A 420 6.93 22.62 35.36
N PRO A 421 7.36 23.54 36.26
CA PRO A 421 8.10 23.18 37.47
C PRO A 421 7.35 22.27 38.44
N SER A 422 6.02 22.21 38.37
CA SER A 422 5.16 21.34 39.21
C SER A 422 5.05 19.90 38.70
N PHE A 423 5.66 19.59 37.56
CA PHE A 423 5.59 18.28 36.93
C PHE A 423 6.39 17.23 37.71
N SER A 424 5.68 16.30 38.36
CA SER A 424 6.26 15.27 39.24
C SER A 424 6.57 13.92 38.55
N GLY A 425 6.54 13.86 37.22
CA GLY A 425 6.79 12.65 36.42
C GLY A 425 5.62 12.32 35.48
N GLU A 426 5.65 11.23 34.71
CA GLU A 426 4.55 10.70 33.87
C GLU A 426 3.76 9.62 34.62
N LEU A 427 2.49 9.43 34.31
CA LEU A 427 1.68 8.35 34.92
C LEU A 427 1.97 7.00 34.28
N SER A 428 2.29 6.98 32.99
CA SER A 428 2.56 5.73 32.26
C SER A 428 3.79 5.84 31.37
N SER A 429 4.58 4.78 31.34
CA SER A 429 5.67 4.65 30.36
C SER A 429 5.12 4.54 28.93
N VAL A 430 5.98 4.75 27.94
CA VAL A 430 5.61 4.58 26.53
C VAL A 430 5.17 3.15 26.23
N GLU A 431 5.87 2.16 26.79
CA GLU A 431 5.53 0.74 26.62
C GLU A 431 4.20 0.39 27.27
N GLN A 432 3.91 0.93 28.45
CA GLN A 432 2.60 0.79 29.08
C GLN A 432 1.49 1.39 28.19
N LYS A 433 1.70 2.58 27.62
CA LYS A 433 0.73 3.20 26.69
C LYS A 433 0.50 2.32 25.46
N LYS A 434 1.56 1.84 24.82
CA LYS A 434 1.47 0.93 23.66
C LYS A 434 0.67 -0.33 23.98
N GLN A 435 0.94 -0.96 25.13
CA GLN A 435 0.20 -2.13 25.56
C GLN A 435 -1.29 -1.81 25.75
N ILE A 436 -1.62 -0.70 26.42
CA ILE A 436 -3.02 -0.27 26.62
C ILE A 436 -3.71 -0.02 25.28
N PHE A 437 -3.06 0.65 24.33
CA PHE A 437 -3.60 0.90 23.00
C PHE A 437 -3.88 -0.40 22.24
N SER A 438 -2.94 -1.34 22.29
CA SER A 438 -3.09 -2.67 21.70
C SER A 438 -4.26 -3.44 22.34
N ASP A 439 -4.36 -3.43 23.68
CA ASP A 439 -5.42 -4.11 24.43
C ASP A 439 -6.80 -3.50 24.17
N MET A 440 -6.86 -2.19 23.90
CA MET A 440 -8.08 -1.49 23.48
C MET A 440 -8.49 -1.82 22.04
N GLY A 441 -7.62 -2.46 21.25
CA GLY A 441 -7.91 -2.87 19.88
C GLY A 441 -7.56 -1.83 18.80
N LEU A 442 -6.71 -0.84 19.12
CA LEU A 442 -6.10 0.01 18.11
C LEU A 442 -5.15 -0.82 17.22
N ASP A 443 -5.00 -0.39 15.98
CA ASP A 443 -4.18 -1.05 14.97
C ASP A 443 -2.74 -0.53 14.99
N PHE A 444 -2.54 0.73 15.40
CA PHE A 444 -1.21 1.33 15.52
C PHE A 444 -1.14 2.54 16.45
N ALA A 445 0.09 2.94 16.78
CA ALA A 445 0.39 4.26 17.33
C ALA A 445 1.56 4.93 16.59
N ILE A 446 1.45 6.24 16.37
CA ILE A 446 2.57 7.08 15.96
C ILE A 446 3.17 7.65 17.24
N VAL A 447 4.40 7.27 17.56
CA VAL A 447 5.12 7.69 18.76
C VAL A 447 6.13 8.75 18.36
N ILE A 448 5.90 9.99 18.81
CA ILE A 448 6.70 11.15 18.44
C ILE A 448 7.67 11.51 19.56
N ASP A 449 8.94 11.65 19.20
CA ASP A 449 9.95 12.28 20.05
C ASP A 449 9.91 13.80 19.84
N PHE A 450 9.74 14.56 20.93
CA PHE A 450 9.73 16.03 20.89
C PHE A 450 11.15 16.57 20.66
N SER A 451 11.58 16.62 19.41
CA SER A 451 12.81 17.31 19.02
C SER A 451 12.59 18.82 18.92
N PRO A 452 13.65 19.65 19.06
CA PRO A 452 13.57 21.09 18.83
C PRO A 452 13.01 21.43 17.45
N GLU A 453 13.31 20.63 16.43
CA GLU A 453 12.81 20.78 15.06
C GLU A 453 11.32 20.44 14.99
N PHE A 454 10.89 19.31 15.56
CA PHE A 454 9.49 18.92 15.61
C PHE A 454 8.64 19.96 16.35
N SER A 455 9.14 20.51 17.46
CA SER A 455 8.42 21.50 18.28
C SER A 455 8.06 22.78 17.52
N LYS A 456 8.74 23.08 16.40
CA LYS A 456 8.53 24.26 15.55
C LYS A 456 7.51 24.05 14.44
N ILE A 457 7.00 22.83 14.27
CA ILE A 457 6.01 22.52 13.23
C ILE A 457 4.68 23.22 13.56
N GLU A 458 4.11 23.94 12.59
CA GLU A 458 2.79 24.55 12.73
C GLU A 458 1.68 23.50 12.79
N GLY A 459 0.61 23.80 13.52
CA GLY A 459 -0.48 22.84 13.72
C GLY A 459 -1.16 22.42 12.43
N THR A 460 -1.37 23.34 11.49
CA THR A 460 -1.94 23.05 10.17
C THR A 460 -1.05 22.07 9.41
N SER A 461 0.27 22.30 9.35
CA SER A 461 1.23 21.42 8.68
C SER A 461 1.29 20.04 9.33
N PHE A 462 1.19 19.98 10.66
CA PHE A 462 1.13 18.73 11.39
C PHE A 462 -0.13 17.92 11.03
N ILE A 463 -1.31 18.55 11.01
CA ILE A 463 -2.56 17.88 10.64
C ILE A 463 -2.59 17.48 9.16
N HIS A 464 -2.09 18.33 8.25
CA HIS A 464 -1.92 17.96 6.84
C HIS A 464 -1.02 16.75 6.66
N THR A 465 0.09 16.68 7.39
CA THR A 465 0.97 15.51 7.34
C THR A 465 0.22 14.23 7.74
N LEU A 466 -0.62 14.28 8.79
CA LEU A 466 -1.44 13.12 9.16
C LEU A 466 -2.51 12.80 8.09
N SER A 467 -3.11 13.81 7.47
CA SER A 467 -4.08 13.63 6.37
C SER A 467 -3.46 12.96 5.13
N ASP A 468 -2.30 13.44 4.72
CA ASP A 468 -1.64 13.06 3.47
C ASP A 468 -0.81 11.79 3.61
N GLU A 469 0.04 11.73 4.65
CA GLU A 469 1.03 10.66 4.83
C GLU A 469 0.52 9.50 5.68
N CYS A 470 -0.56 9.71 6.43
CA CYS A 470 -1.24 8.65 7.19
C CYS A 470 -2.66 8.38 6.66
N GLY A 471 -3.12 9.09 5.63
CA GLY A 471 -4.45 8.89 5.06
C GLY A 471 -5.58 9.19 6.04
N MET A 472 -5.39 10.15 6.96
CA MET A 472 -6.39 10.46 7.98
C MET A 472 -7.69 10.98 7.35
N ARG A 473 -8.80 10.33 7.67
CA ARG A 473 -10.16 10.68 7.22
C ARG A 473 -11.14 10.89 8.36
N PHE A 474 -10.74 10.50 9.57
CA PHE A 474 -11.47 10.78 10.80
C PHE A 474 -10.51 11.18 11.92
N ILE A 475 -10.89 12.18 12.71
CA ILE A 475 -10.18 12.57 13.94
C ILE A 475 -11.15 12.77 15.10
N ALA A 476 -10.81 12.26 16.28
CA ALA A 476 -11.57 12.49 17.51
C ALA A 476 -10.68 13.14 18.57
N GLU A 477 -11.16 14.25 19.15
CA GLU A 477 -10.40 15.03 20.13
C GLU A 477 -11.27 15.60 21.26
N GLY A 478 -10.63 15.89 22.39
CA GLY A 478 -11.25 16.59 23.52
C GLY A 478 -11.38 18.10 23.30
N GLN A 479 -12.16 18.77 24.15
CA GLN A 479 -12.39 20.22 24.05
C GLN A 479 -11.13 21.08 24.25
N ASP A 480 -10.17 20.58 25.03
CA ASP A 480 -8.89 21.24 25.31
C ASP A 480 -7.78 20.88 24.31
N PHE A 481 -8.15 20.27 23.18
CA PHE A 481 -7.20 19.92 22.14
C PHE A 481 -6.37 21.13 21.68
N CYS A 482 -5.06 20.92 21.65
CA CYS A 482 -4.13 21.84 21.04
C CYS A 482 -2.90 21.14 20.46
N CYS A 483 -2.37 21.68 19.37
CA CYS A 483 -1.15 21.17 18.75
C CYS A 483 -0.36 22.29 18.04
N GLY A 484 0.77 21.89 17.43
CA GLY A 484 1.66 22.79 16.69
C GLY A 484 2.53 23.68 17.58
N TYR A 485 3.29 24.56 16.94
CA TYR A 485 4.21 25.48 17.59
C TYR A 485 3.51 26.26 18.72
N LYS A 486 4.03 26.11 19.94
CA LYS A 486 3.48 26.70 21.18
C LYS A 486 2.01 26.34 21.46
N GLY A 487 1.49 25.26 20.88
CA GLY A 487 0.10 24.84 21.04
C GLY A 487 -0.91 25.85 20.49
N ALA A 488 -0.52 26.64 19.48
CA ALA A 488 -1.33 27.72 18.94
C ALA A 488 -2.58 27.22 18.19
N PHE A 489 -2.52 26.02 17.61
CA PHE A 489 -3.63 25.41 16.88
C PHE A 489 -4.59 24.75 17.86
N LYS A 490 -5.86 25.15 17.85
CA LYS A 490 -6.89 24.72 18.81
C LYS A 490 -8.00 23.93 18.12
N MET A 491 -8.95 23.43 18.92
CA MET A 491 -10.10 22.67 18.44
C MET A 491 -10.94 23.40 17.37
N ASN A 492 -11.10 24.72 17.45
CA ASN A 492 -11.82 25.50 16.44
C ASN A 492 -11.10 25.54 15.08
N ASP A 493 -9.77 25.61 15.11
CA ASP A 493 -8.92 25.55 13.91
C ASP A 493 -9.01 24.16 13.29
N LEU A 494 -8.94 23.11 14.13
CA LEU A 494 -9.11 21.72 13.69
C LEU A 494 -10.47 21.51 13.01
N ALA A 495 -11.57 21.93 13.63
CA ALA A 495 -12.90 21.76 13.07
C ALA A 495 -13.09 22.53 11.75
N SER A 496 -12.43 23.68 11.61
CA SER A 496 -12.47 24.47 10.36
C SER A 496 -11.66 23.79 9.25
N LEU A 497 -10.46 23.30 9.57
CA LEU A 497 -9.61 22.58 8.64
C LEU A 497 -10.23 21.25 8.18
N CYS A 498 -10.80 20.48 9.11
CA CYS A 498 -11.47 19.22 8.78
C CYS A 498 -12.62 19.43 7.80
N ARG A 499 -13.38 20.53 7.91
CA ARG A 499 -14.46 20.87 6.98
C ARG A 499 -13.97 21.21 5.58
N SER A 500 -12.83 21.91 5.43
CA SER A 500 -12.28 22.22 4.10
C SER A 500 -11.69 21.00 3.41
N GLU A 501 -11.14 20.07 4.18
CA GLU A 501 -10.45 18.87 3.67
C GLU A 501 -11.36 17.63 3.57
N GLY A 502 -12.63 17.73 3.95
CA GLY A 502 -13.56 16.59 3.94
C GLY A 502 -13.21 15.50 4.96
N ILE A 503 -12.56 15.86 6.06
CA ILE A 503 -12.20 14.97 7.16
C ILE A 503 -13.32 15.02 8.21
N GLU A 504 -13.79 13.86 8.66
CA GLU A 504 -14.78 13.81 9.75
C GLU A 504 -14.10 14.12 11.09
N CYS A 505 -14.71 15.00 11.89
CA CYS A 505 -14.16 15.45 13.17
C CYS A 505 -15.18 15.26 14.30
N ALA A 506 -14.76 14.59 15.38
CA ALA A 506 -15.59 14.34 16.55
C ALA A 506 -15.04 15.07 17.78
N LEU A 507 -15.85 15.98 18.34
CA LEU A 507 -15.57 16.61 19.62
C LEU A 507 -16.10 15.75 20.76
N VAL A 508 -15.24 15.41 21.71
CA VAL A 508 -15.59 14.56 22.85
C VAL A 508 -15.68 15.39 24.13
N PRO A 509 -16.83 15.41 24.81
CA PRO A 509 -16.99 16.10 26.09
C PRO A 509 -16.13 15.50 27.20
N ASP A 510 -15.87 16.30 28.22
CA ASP A 510 -15.13 15.87 29.40
C ASP A 510 -15.87 14.77 30.18
N VAL A 511 -15.11 13.78 30.63
CA VAL A 511 -15.60 12.75 31.56
C VAL A 511 -15.38 13.22 32.99
N LEU A 512 -16.45 13.21 33.78
CA LEU A 512 -16.44 13.66 35.17
C LEU A 512 -16.42 12.47 36.13
N LEU A 513 -15.70 12.63 37.24
CA LEU A 513 -15.77 11.77 38.42
C LEU A 513 -16.00 12.66 39.64
N GLU A 514 -17.12 12.44 40.33
CA GLU A 514 -17.54 13.23 41.51
C GLU A 514 -17.64 14.73 41.18
N GLY A 515 -18.28 15.06 40.04
CA GLY A 515 -18.47 16.44 39.58
C GLY A 515 -17.21 17.13 39.04
N SER A 516 -16.03 16.53 39.18
CA SER A 516 -14.76 17.08 38.71
C SER A 516 -14.23 16.35 37.49
N ARG A 517 -13.58 17.07 36.57
CA ARG A 517 -12.95 16.51 35.36
C ARG A 517 -11.92 15.43 35.72
N ILE A 518 -11.89 14.35 34.94
CA ILE A 518 -10.80 13.36 34.99
C ILE A 518 -9.66 13.86 34.10
N SER A 519 -8.48 14.08 34.67
CA SER A 519 -7.28 14.54 33.95
C SER A 519 -6.02 13.86 34.46
N SER A 520 -4.96 13.80 33.63
CA SER A 520 -3.65 13.27 34.04
C SER A 520 -3.09 14.00 35.27
N SER A 521 -3.26 15.32 35.37
CA SER A 521 -2.80 16.08 36.54
C SER A 521 -3.51 15.66 37.83
N ARG A 522 -4.83 15.44 37.79
CA ARG A 522 -5.60 14.98 38.96
C ARG A 522 -5.21 13.56 39.39
N ILE A 523 -4.95 12.68 38.42
CA ILE A 523 -4.49 11.31 38.72
C ILE A 523 -3.08 11.34 39.31
N ARG A 524 -2.21 12.22 38.81
CA ARG A 524 -0.85 12.40 39.32
C ARG A 524 -0.87 12.86 40.78
N ASP A 525 -1.69 13.85 41.10
CA ASP A 525 -1.90 14.32 42.47
C ASP A 525 -2.40 13.21 43.39
N ALA A 526 -3.37 12.41 42.94
CA ALA A 526 -3.87 11.24 43.67
C ALA A 526 -2.76 10.20 43.94
N VAL A 527 -1.94 9.87 42.93
CA VAL A 527 -0.81 8.94 43.09
C VAL A 527 0.21 9.49 44.08
N GLN A 528 0.57 10.78 43.99
CA GLN A 528 1.50 11.40 44.93
C GLN A 528 0.99 11.37 46.37
N LYS A 529 -0.32 11.50 46.59
CA LYS A 529 -0.96 11.39 47.90
C LYS A 529 -1.23 9.95 48.34
N ALA A 530 -0.80 8.95 47.56
CA ALA A 530 -1.10 7.53 47.76
C ALA A 530 -2.60 7.19 47.79
N GLU A 531 -3.43 7.99 47.12
CA GLU A 531 -4.87 7.77 46.93
C GLU A 531 -5.12 6.83 45.73
N PHE A 532 -4.59 5.60 45.80
CA PHE A 532 -4.61 4.66 44.67
C PHE A 532 -6.02 4.22 44.25
N ASP A 533 -6.98 4.17 45.18
CA ASP A 533 -8.39 3.90 44.85
C ASP A 533 -8.98 4.99 43.94
N LEU A 534 -8.70 6.26 44.24
CA LEU A 534 -9.16 7.38 43.42
C LEU A 534 -8.50 7.32 42.03
N ALA A 535 -7.20 7.01 41.96
CA ALA A 535 -6.49 6.80 40.70
C ALA A 535 -7.10 5.64 39.88
N LEU A 536 -7.37 4.49 40.52
CA LEU A 536 -8.03 3.32 39.93
C LEU A 536 -9.42 3.68 39.36
N ARG A 537 -10.23 4.44 40.10
CA ARG A 537 -11.56 4.87 39.64
C ARG A 537 -11.49 5.79 38.43
N MET A 538 -10.44 6.61 38.29
CA MET A 538 -10.22 7.51 37.15
C MET A 538 -9.65 6.80 35.91
N THR A 539 -8.73 5.85 36.07
CA THR A 539 -8.07 5.15 34.96
C THR A 539 -8.81 3.87 34.55
N GLY A 540 -9.57 3.28 35.48
CA GLY A 540 -10.13 1.95 35.39
C GLY A 540 -9.09 0.83 35.51
N ARG A 541 -7.89 1.12 36.00
CA ARG A 541 -6.82 0.14 36.24
C ARG A 541 -5.91 0.57 37.40
N PRO A 542 -5.32 -0.36 38.16
CA PRO A 542 -4.45 0.01 39.27
C PRO A 542 -3.22 0.76 38.76
N PHE A 543 -2.66 1.63 39.60
CA PHE A 543 -1.45 2.35 39.25
C PHE A 543 -0.29 1.36 39.20
N ALA A 544 0.45 1.37 38.10
CA ALA A 544 1.56 0.47 37.89
C ALA A 544 2.83 1.24 37.50
N TYR A 545 3.87 1.07 38.29
CA TYR A 545 5.19 1.61 38.03
C TYR A 545 5.98 0.66 37.12
N ASP A 546 6.48 1.15 35.98
CA ASP A 546 7.28 0.36 35.05
C ASP A 546 8.71 0.19 35.59
N CYS A 547 9.14 -1.05 35.73
CA CYS A 547 10.48 -1.40 36.21
C CYS A 547 11.39 -1.91 35.09
N THR A 548 10.92 -1.90 33.83
CA THR A 548 11.69 -2.36 32.69
C THR A 548 12.97 -1.55 32.55
N GLY A 549 14.12 -2.22 32.57
CA GLY A 549 15.45 -1.60 32.45
C GLY A 549 16.01 -1.01 33.75
N LEU A 550 15.37 -1.23 34.90
CA LEU A 550 15.95 -0.87 36.19
C LEU A 550 17.01 -1.88 36.63
N GLU A 551 18.13 -1.37 37.16
CA GLU A 551 19.15 -2.19 37.81
C GLU A 551 18.79 -2.38 39.29
N TRP A 552 18.56 -3.62 39.68
CA TRP A 552 18.26 -4.01 41.05
C TRP A 552 19.53 -4.40 41.80
N LYS A 553 19.70 -3.87 43.01
CA LYS A 553 20.82 -4.15 43.92
C LYS A 553 20.30 -4.77 45.20
N GLU A 554 21.06 -5.69 45.78
CA GLU A 554 20.72 -6.33 47.05
C GLU A 554 21.37 -5.60 48.23
N GLU A 555 20.59 -5.33 49.27
CA GLU A 555 21.07 -4.77 50.53
C GLU A 555 20.21 -5.30 51.69
N ASN A 556 20.84 -5.98 52.65
CA ASN A 556 20.18 -6.53 53.85
C ASN A 556 18.95 -7.42 53.55
N GLY A 557 18.99 -8.25 52.51
CA GLY A 557 17.89 -9.14 52.13
C GLY A 557 16.70 -8.44 51.46
N SER A 558 16.83 -7.15 51.13
CA SER A 558 15.90 -6.40 50.29
C SER A 558 16.56 -6.00 48.97
N PHE A 559 15.78 -5.90 47.91
CA PHE A 559 16.26 -5.50 46.59
C PHE A 559 15.79 -4.09 46.29
N TRP A 560 16.70 -3.20 45.95
CA TRP A 560 16.36 -1.82 45.64
C TRP A 560 16.86 -1.41 44.27
N ALA A 561 16.09 -0.52 43.65
CA ALA A 561 16.44 0.14 42.39
C ALA A 561 16.29 1.65 42.57
N SER A 562 17.23 2.41 42.04
CA SER A 562 17.04 3.85 41.92
C SER A 562 15.92 4.10 40.91
N ALA A 563 14.86 4.77 41.35
CA ALA A 563 13.77 5.19 40.47
C ALA A 563 14.22 6.42 39.68
N PHE A 564 15.14 6.23 38.73
CA PHE A 564 15.48 7.22 37.71
C PHE A 564 14.43 7.28 36.60
N SER A 565 13.33 6.54 36.73
CA SER A 565 12.27 6.56 35.73
C SER A 565 11.56 7.91 35.74
N ARG A 566 11.11 8.35 34.57
CA ARG A 566 10.32 9.58 34.42
C ARG A 566 8.93 9.44 35.04
N GLN A 567 8.52 8.29 35.57
CA GLN A 567 7.18 8.12 36.13
C GLN A 567 7.07 8.74 37.52
N VAL A 568 5.87 9.24 37.83
CA VAL A 568 5.55 9.75 39.16
C VAL A 568 5.67 8.64 40.20
N LEU A 569 6.22 8.99 41.35
CA LEU A 569 6.26 8.15 42.54
C LEU A 569 5.20 8.62 43.53
N PRO A 570 4.61 7.69 44.32
CA PRO A 570 3.83 8.08 45.48
C PRO A 570 4.72 8.72 46.55
N VAL A 571 4.11 9.36 47.55
CA VAL A 571 4.81 9.89 48.72
C VAL A 571 5.68 8.83 49.39
N ASP A 572 6.75 9.24 50.06
CA ASP A 572 7.62 8.34 50.81
C ASP A 572 6.81 7.52 51.82
N GLY A 573 6.98 6.20 51.81
CA GLY A 573 6.13 5.28 52.57
C GLY A 573 6.38 3.81 52.25
N LYS A 574 5.65 2.93 52.94
CA LYS A 574 5.65 1.47 52.72
C LYS A 574 4.28 1.03 52.20
N TYR A 575 4.27 0.22 51.16
CA TYR A 575 3.08 -0.16 50.41
C TYR A 575 3.04 -1.67 50.21
N GLY A 576 1.87 -2.28 50.41
CA GLY A 576 1.61 -3.64 49.94
C GLY A 576 1.38 -3.60 48.44
N VAL A 577 2.21 -4.30 47.67
CA VAL A 577 2.18 -4.24 46.20
C VAL A 577 2.05 -5.63 45.58
N THR A 578 1.56 -5.66 44.35
CA THR A 578 1.66 -6.84 43.49
C THR A 578 2.73 -6.60 42.43
N VAL A 579 3.72 -7.48 42.36
CA VAL A 579 4.84 -7.37 41.42
C VAL A 579 4.59 -8.34 40.27
N GLU A 580 4.55 -7.83 39.03
CA GLU A 580 4.50 -8.67 37.82
C GLU A 580 5.93 -8.97 37.35
N LEU A 581 6.18 -10.24 37.02
CA LEU A 581 7.48 -10.75 36.60
C LEU A 581 7.49 -11.11 35.11
N THR A 582 8.65 -10.99 34.47
CA THR A 582 8.90 -11.58 33.14
C THR A 582 8.98 -13.11 33.24
N ALA A 583 8.61 -13.79 32.14
CA ALA A 583 8.73 -15.26 32.05
C ALA A 583 10.21 -15.68 32.16
N ALA A 584 10.47 -16.81 32.82
CA ALA A 584 11.81 -17.38 32.91
C ALA A 584 12.26 -17.91 31.53
N ALA A 585 13.56 -17.83 31.22
CA ALA A 585 14.13 -18.49 30.05
C ALA A 585 14.02 -20.02 30.22
N GLU A 586 13.77 -20.74 29.10
CA GLU A 586 13.48 -22.20 29.07
C GLU A 586 14.60 -23.08 29.68
N ASP A 587 15.80 -22.55 29.91
CA ASP A 587 16.98 -23.28 30.41
C ASP A 587 17.21 -23.23 31.95
N SER A 588 16.23 -22.78 32.75
CA SER A 588 16.39 -22.67 34.21
C SER A 588 15.91 -23.92 34.99
N VAL A 589 16.82 -24.54 35.74
CA VAL A 589 16.69 -25.88 36.41
C VAL A 589 15.79 -25.87 37.67
N GLU A 590 15.25 -24.73 38.09
CA GLU A 590 14.38 -24.63 39.29
C GLU A 590 12.89 -24.83 38.97
N LEU A 591 12.49 -26.09 38.94
CA LEU A 591 11.15 -26.61 38.56
C LEU A 591 9.94 -26.13 39.40
N ASN A 592 10.10 -25.29 40.43
CA ASN A 592 8.97 -24.76 41.23
C ASN A 592 8.83 -23.23 41.25
N ALA A 593 9.83 -22.46 40.78
CA ALA A 593 9.81 -20.98 40.74
C ALA A 593 9.60 -20.40 39.32
N ALA A 594 9.67 -21.25 38.29
CA ALA A 594 9.58 -20.86 36.88
C ALA A 594 8.17 -20.43 36.43
N ALA A 595 7.11 -20.78 37.17
CA ALA A 595 5.71 -20.56 36.77
C ALA A 595 5.05 -19.31 37.39
N LEU A 596 5.69 -18.65 38.36
CA LEU A 596 5.12 -17.45 39.01
C LEU A 596 5.28 -16.23 38.10
N THR A 597 4.14 -15.69 37.65
CA THR A 597 4.04 -14.45 36.85
C THR A 597 3.76 -13.21 37.72
N THR A 598 3.29 -13.42 38.95
CA THR A 598 2.95 -12.36 39.92
C THR A 598 3.29 -12.77 41.34
N LEU A 599 3.69 -11.84 42.20
CA LEU A 599 3.90 -12.06 43.64
C LEU A 599 3.45 -10.86 44.46
N HIS A 600 3.14 -11.07 45.73
CA HIS A 600 2.90 -10.00 46.69
C HIS A 600 4.18 -9.64 47.43
N ALA A 601 4.48 -8.35 47.56
CA ALA A 601 5.68 -7.85 48.24
C ALA A 601 5.37 -6.56 49.02
N GLU A 602 6.26 -6.21 49.95
CA GLU A 602 6.31 -4.87 50.53
C GLU A 602 7.24 -4.00 49.69
N CYS A 603 6.75 -2.83 49.27
CA CYS A 603 7.49 -1.83 48.52
C CYS A 603 7.70 -0.58 49.40
N ALA A 604 8.96 -0.23 49.68
CA ALA A 604 9.32 1.04 50.31
C ALA A 604 9.73 2.05 49.24
N VAL A 605 9.11 3.24 49.28
CA VAL A 605 9.49 4.41 48.47
C VAL A 605 10.15 5.42 49.40
N ALA A 606 11.38 5.82 49.11
CA ALA A 606 12.11 6.80 49.91
C ALA A 606 13.11 7.60 49.06
N LYS A 607 13.02 8.94 49.09
CA LYS A 607 13.98 9.84 48.40
C LYS A 607 14.22 9.46 46.93
N GLY A 608 13.17 9.09 46.19
CA GLY A 608 13.27 8.68 44.79
C GLY A 608 13.91 7.30 44.58
N ARG A 609 13.91 6.43 45.60
CA ARG A 609 14.31 5.02 45.49
C ARG A 609 13.11 4.12 45.75
N ILE A 610 13.05 3.01 45.04
CA ILE A 610 12.09 1.93 45.27
C ILE A 610 12.86 0.72 45.81
N SER A 611 12.39 0.17 46.93
CA SER A 611 12.93 -1.04 47.53
C SER A 611 11.82 -2.08 47.69
N LEU A 612 12.04 -3.28 47.18
CA LEU A 612 11.16 -4.44 47.30
C LEU A 612 11.75 -5.47 48.25
N SER A 613 10.95 -5.96 49.20
CA SER A 613 11.28 -7.16 49.96
C SER A 613 10.88 -8.39 49.12
N MET A 614 11.87 -9.15 48.65
CA MET A 614 11.66 -10.31 47.75
C MET A 614 12.41 -11.53 48.29
N PRO A 615 11.90 -12.75 48.05
CA PRO A 615 12.50 -13.97 48.60
C PRO A 615 13.83 -14.39 47.94
N SER A 616 14.15 -13.92 46.72
CA SER A 616 15.44 -14.21 46.07
C SER A 616 15.83 -13.20 44.97
N ALA A 617 17.13 -13.13 44.67
CA ALA A 617 17.69 -12.27 43.61
C ALA A 617 17.20 -12.62 42.19
N ASN A 618 16.82 -13.88 41.96
CA ASN A 618 16.26 -14.34 40.69
C ASN A 618 14.92 -13.66 40.37
N PHE A 619 14.12 -13.33 41.39
CA PHE A 619 12.87 -12.59 41.17
C PHE A 619 13.11 -11.10 40.90
N ALA A 620 14.13 -10.50 41.52
CA ALA A 620 14.44 -9.08 41.35
C ALA A 620 14.82 -8.72 39.90
N SER A 621 15.63 -9.55 39.24
CA SER A 621 16.03 -9.35 37.83
C SER A 621 14.87 -9.54 36.83
N ARG A 622 13.76 -10.13 37.28
CA ARG A 622 12.56 -10.39 36.47
C ARG A 622 11.45 -9.36 36.70
N VAL A 623 11.62 -8.38 37.60
CA VAL A 623 10.58 -7.40 37.92
C VAL A 623 10.25 -6.54 36.70
N LYS A 624 9.04 -6.70 36.19
CA LYS A 624 8.54 -5.96 35.03
C LYS A 624 7.81 -4.68 35.44
N LYS A 625 6.92 -4.78 36.43
CA LYS A 625 6.20 -3.63 36.99
C LYS A 625 5.73 -3.89 38.42
N ILE A 626 5.57 -2.81 39.17
CA ILE A 626 5.03 -2.81 40.54
C ILE A 626 3.63 -2.20 40.49
N ILE A 627 2.63 -2.93 40.94
CA ILE A 627 1.22 -2.51 40.99
C ILE A 627 0.89 -2.12 42.42
N PHE A 628 0.57 -0.84 42.61
CA PHE A 628 0.22 -0.23 43.89
C PHE A 628 -1.29 -0.30 44.17
#